data_AF-A0A932P8K3-F1
#
_entry.id   AF-A0A932P8K3-F1
#
_cell.length_a   1.000
_cell.length_b   1.000
_cell.length_c   1.000
_cell.angle_alpha   90.00
_cell.angle_beta   90.00
_cell.angle_gamma   90.00
#
_symmetry.space_group_name_H-M   'P 1'
#
loop_
_entity.id
_entity.type
_entity.pdbx_description
1 polymer ?
#
loop_
_entity_poly.entity_id
_entity_poly.type
_entity_poly.pdbx_seq_one_letter_code
_entity_poly.pdbx_strand_id
1 'polypeptide(L)'
;MRSTWPFIAGIIIAALVTVFTLPIFAATGILMMVAGSIGRNEATLAGGSSISMRDDHGRITSRLLNTTYTVLAVPITGEPRPRRTLLRQQVLIGDDGEGSASLAAWQMGSPGELRKPPIYAIRVKAHSASLGDDFMFWTEKGGRRTAYSLASGDWLFDADLPVVPFVFEPEARRLAALAQADEEYSAKGGVAVITYAAPGRVLRRVVLLADDSIRASMLRATLSATKLVTYTDDALGGRVVELPLGSGAVRIPVGLNDLDLRRAVLPAGLRLIVLQPWG
;
A
#
# COMPACT_ATOMS: atom_id res chain seq x y z
N MET A 1 83.62 -7.60 41.54
CA MET A 1 82.27 -8.17 41.32
C MET A 1 81.28 -7.01 41.19
N ARG A 2 80.67 -6.80 40.02
CA ARG A 2 79.69 -5.72 39.82
C ARG A 2 78.33 -6.16 40.38
N SER A 3 77.71 -5.30 41.19
CA SER A 3 76.44 -5.59 41.86
C SER A 3 75.32 -5.79 40.84
N THR A 4 74.68 -6.96 40.87
CA THR A 4 73.51 -7.32 40.03
C THR A 4 72.18 -6.81 40.59
N TRP A 5 72.19 -6.22 41.80
CA TRP A 5 71.02 -5.69 42.48
C TRP A 5 70.20 -4.66 41.67
N PRO A 6 70.80 -3.66 40.99
CA PRO A 6 70.02 -2.67 40.25
C PRO A 6 69.19 -3.29 39.11
N PHE A 7 69.69 -4.38 38.52
CA PHE A 7 68.99 -5.13 37.48
C PHE A 7 67.77 -5.87 38.04
N ILE A 8 67.93 -6.53 39.19
CA ILE A 8 66.83 -7.24 39.89
C ILE A 8 65.75 -6.25 40.35
N ALA A 9 66.14 -5.11 40.91
CA ALA A 9 65.22 -4.05 41.30
C ALA A 9 64.44 -3.50 40.08
N GLY A 10 65.12 -3.31 38.95
CA GLY A 10 64.48 -2.89 37.69
C GLY A 10 63.43 -3.88 37.19
N ILE A 11 63.70 -5.19 37.25
CA ILE A 11 62.74 -6.23 36.87
C ILE A 11 61.52 -6.22 37.78
N ILE A 12 61.72 -6.09 39.10
CA ILE A 12 60.61 -6.06 40.06
C ILE A 12 59.70 -4.86 39.80
N ILE A 13 60.27 -3.67 39.60
CA ILE A 13 59.51 -2.45 39.31
C ILE A 13 58.76 -2.59 37.98
N ALA A 14 59.42 -3.10 36.93
CA ALA A 14 58.78 -3.30 35.63
C ALA A 14 57.62 -4.31 35.72
N ALA A 15 57.80 -5.41 36.45
CA ALA A 15 56.75 -6.41 36.67
C ALA A 15 55.57 -5.80 37.44
N LEU A 16 55.85 -5.01 38.49
CA LEU A 16 54.82 -4.36 39.30
C LEU A 16 54.02 -3.35 38.49
N VAL A 17 54.71 -2.47 37.73
CA VAL A 17 54.06 -1.51 36.83
C VAL A 17 53.19 -2.26 35.83
N THR A 18 53.69 -3.33 35.21
CA THR A 18 52.91 -4.12 34.24
C THR A 18 51.66 -4.72 34.87
N VAL A 19 51.76 -5.32 36.06
CA VAL A 19 50.61 -5.91 36.78
C VAL A 19 49.55 -4.87 37.13
N PHE A 20 49.94 -3.63 37.44
CA PHE A 20 48.98 -2.56 37.76
C PHE A 20 48.42 -1.84 36.54
N THR A 21 49.18 -1.68 35.45
CA THR A 21 48.73 -0.94 34.26
C THR A 21 47.91 -1.79 33.30
N LEU A 22 48.22 -3.09 33.17
CA LEU A 22 47.58 -3.98 32.20
C LEU A 22 46.07 -4.17 32.46
N PRO A 23 45.58 -4.29 33.71
CA PRO A 23 44.15 -4.31 34.01
C PRO A 23 43.44 -3.01 33.64
N ILE A 24 44.09 -1.85 33.83
CA ILE A 24 43.53 -0.54 33.49
C ILE A 24 43.38 -0.42 31.97
N PHE A 25 44.41 -0.80 31.20
CA PHE A 25 44.32 -0.80 29.74
C PHE A 25 43.28 -1.79 29.22
N ALA A 26 43.18 -2.98 29.81
CA ALA A 26 42.15 -3.96 29.45
C ALA A 26 40.74 -3.44 29.75
N ALA A 27 40.52 -2.86 30.94
CA ALA A 27 39.24 -2.26 31.31
C ALA A 27 38.86 -1.11 30.37
N THR A 28 39.81 -0.23 30.04
CA THR A 28 39.61 0.89 29.11
C THR A 28 39.27 0.40 27.70
N GLY A 29 39.96 -0.64 27.22
CA GLY A 29 39.67 -1.29 25.93
C GLY A 29 38.28 -1.89 25.86
N ILE A 30 37.84 -2.59 26.92
CA ILE A 30 36.48 -3.13 27.04
C ILE A 30 35.45 -1.99 27.05
N LEU A 31 35.71 -0.92 27.80
CA LEU A 31 34.82 0.23 27.89
C LEU A 31 34.68 0.96 26.54
N MET A 32 35.77 1.11 25.78
CA MET A 32 35.72 1.66 24.42
C MET A 32 35.02 0.74 23.43
N MET A 33 35.19 -0.58 23.55
CA MET A 33 34.48 -1.56 22.72
C MET A 33 32.97 -1.56 22.98
N VAL A 34 32.57 -1.42 24.25
CA VAL A 34 31.17 -1.27 24.67
C VAL A 34 30.61 0.09 24.26
N ALA A 35 31.36 1.19 24.44
CA ALA A 35 30.94 2.52 23.98
C ALA A 35 30.82 2.58 22.44
N GLY A 36 31.71 1.90 21.71
CA GLY A 36 31.66 1.80 20.25
C GLY A 36 30.49 0.96 19.73
N SER A 37 30.00 -0.02 20.50
CA SER A 37 28.84 -0.84 20.13
C SER A 37 27.50 -0.16 20.48
N ILE A 38 27.49 0.74 21.46
CA ILE A 38 26.32 1.53 21.87
C ILE A 38 25.99 2.66 20.85
N GLY A 39 26.94 3.04 19.99
CA GLY A 39 26.82 4.19 19.07
C GLY A 39 26.25 3.94 17.67
N ARG A 40 25.84 2.72 17.30
CA ARG A 40 25.27 2.50 15.96
C ARG A 40 23.82 2.99 15.88
N ASN A 41 23.66 4.28 15.59
CA ASN A 41 22.42 4.93 15.12
C ASN A 41 22.02 4.47 13.70
N GLU A 42 22.25 3.20 13.41
CA GLU A 42 21.92 2.58 12.14
C GLU A 42 20.90 1.48 12.42
N ALA A 43 19.87 1.43 11.57
CA ALA A 43 18.94 0.33 11.52
C ALA A 43 18.83 -0.08 10.07
N THR A 44 19.08 -1.36 9.83
CA THR A 44 19.09 -1.95 8.48
C THR A 44 17.89 -2.86 8.34
N LEU A 45 17.04 -2.60 7.34
CA LEU A 45 16.02 -3.54 6.91
C LEU A 45 16.59 -4.38 5.76
N ALA A 46 16.55 -5.70 5.92
CA ALA A 46 17.00 -6.65 4.92
C ALA A 46 15.81 -7.21 4.14
N GLY A 47 16.01 -7.41 2.84
CA GLY A 47 15.06 -8.04 1.92
C GLY A 47 15.54 -7.88 0.49
N GLY A 48 16.19 -8.91 -0.04
CA GLY A 48 16.67 -8.92 -1.42
C GLY A 48 15.58 -9.37 -2.39
N SER A 49 15.80 -9.12 -3.67
CA SER A 49 15.09 -9.82 -4.74
C SER A 49 15.77 -11.17 -4.98
N SER A 50 14.99 -12.22 -5.22
CA SER A 50 15.50 -13.56 -5.46
C SER A 50 14.72 -14.28 -6.56
N ILE A 51 15.40 -15.18 -7.25
CA ILE A 51 14.80 -16.14 -8.16
C ILE A 51 15.23 -17.54 -7.70
N SER A 52 14.28 -18.46 -7.61
CA SER A 52 14.54 -19.86 -7.28
C SER A 52 13.89 -20.75 -8.34
N MET A 53 14.64 -21.74 -8.82
CA MET A 53 14.14 -22.76 -9.73
C MET A 53 14.25 -24.12 -9.04
N ARG A 54 13.18 -24.92 -9.11
CA ARG A 54 13.14 -26.27 -8.55
C ARG A 54 12.59 -27.22 -9.60
N ASP A 55 13.31 -28.31 -9.84
CA ASP A 55 12.79 -29.45 -10.58
C ASP A 55 11.92 -30.30 -9.65
N ASP A 56 10.66 -30.46 -10.02
CA ASP A 56 9.70 -31.31 -9.35
C ASP A 56 9.22 -32.39 -10.32
N HIS A 57 9.85 -33.57 -10.26
CA HIS A 57 9.50 -34.74 -11.07
C HIS A 57 9.51 -34.48 -12.60
N GLY A 58 10.49 -33.72 -13.09
CA GLY A 58 10.62 -33.37 -14.51
C GLY A 58 9.88 -32.09 -14.89
N ARG A 59 9.21 -31.42 -13.95
CA ARG A 59 8.61 -30.10 -14.13
C ARG A 59 9.47 -29.04 -13.43
N ILE A 60 10.10 -28.18 -14.21
CA ILE A 60 10.81 -27.00 -13.67
C ILE A 60 9.76 -25.99 -13.19
N THR A 61 9.82 -25.65 -11.92
CA THR A 61 9.02 -24.59 -11.29
C THR A 61 9.93 -23.44 -10.90
N SER A 62 9.63 -22.23 -11.36
CA SER A 62 10.34 -21.02 -11.01
C SER A 62 9.49 -20.14 -10.08
N ARG A 63 10.17 -19.46 -9.17
CA ARG A 63 9.58 -18.45 -8.28
C ARG A 63 10.48 -17.24 -8.25
N LEU A 64 9.88 -16.06 -8.42
CA LEU A 64 10.55 -14.77 -8.37
C LEU A 64 9.95 -13.94 -7.24
N LEU A 65 10.81 -13.49 -6.32
CA LEU A 65 10.47 -12.53 -5.29
C LEU A 65 11.16 -11.21 -5.63
N ASN A 66 10.39 -10.16 -5.91
CA ASN A 66 10.91 -8.82 -6.07
C ASN A 66 10.63 -8.01 -4.80
N THR A 67 11.67 -7.45 -4.17
CA THR A 67 11.54 -6.56 -3.01
C THR A 67 11.96 -5.15 -3.40
N THR A 68 11.09 -4.17 -3.16
CA THR A 68 11.34 -2.75 -3.45
C THR A 68 11.13 -1.92 -2.19
N TYR A 69 12.09 -1.05 -1.88
CA TYR A 69 11.99 -0.08 -0.80
C TYR A 69 11.74 1.31 -1.39
N THR A 70 10.71 1.98 -0.90
CA THR A 70 10.36 3.33 -1.34
C THR A 70 10.12 4.21 -0.12
N VAL A 71 10.64 5.43 -0.14
CA VAL A 71 10.37 6.43 0.90
C VAL A 71 9.41 7.46 0.34
N LEU A 72 8.23 7.59 0.94
CA LEU A 72 7.19 8.53 0.49
C LEU A 72 6.74 9.44 1.64
N ALA A 73 6.30 10.64 1.28
CA ALA A 73 5.57 11.53 2.18
C ALA A 73 4.07 11.27 2.01
N VAL A 74 3.49 10.48 2.92
CA VAL A 74 2.09 10.04 2.83
C VAL A 74 1.20 11.06 3.53
N PRO A 75 0.20 11.65 2.85
CA PRO A 75 -0.79 12.51 3.50
C PRO A 75 -1.68 11.67 4.42
N ILE A 76 -1.82 12.10 5.68
CA ILE A 76 -2.71 11.46 6.64
C ILE A 76 -3.85 12.41 6.96
N THR A 77 -5.08 11.89 6.92
CA THR A 77 -6.27 12.68 7.21
C THR A 77 -6.22 13.19 8.65
N GLY A 78 -6.40 14.50 8.85
CA GLY A 78 -6.38 15.13 10.17
C GLY A 78 -4.99 15.62 10.60
N GLU A 79 -3.94 15.34 9.83
CA GLU A 79 -2.61 15.85 10.12
C GLU A 79 -2.21 17.03 9.24
N PRO A 80 -1.57 18.06 9.80
CA PRO A 80 -1.20 19.26 9.06
C PRO A 80 -0.03 19.02 8.10
N ARG A 81 0.74 17.95 8.29
CA ARG A 81 1.92 17.62 7.48
C ARG A 81 1.89 16.15 7.08
N PRO A 82 2.27 15.82 5.82
CA PRO A 82 2.48 14.43 5.43
C PRO A 82 3.51 13.73 6.31
N ARG A 83 3.29 12.45 6.62
CA ARG A 83 4.25 11.64 7.36
C ARG A 83 5.23 10.99 6.39
N ARG A 84 6.52 11.04 6.74
CA ARG A 84 7.55 10.31 6.00
C ARG A 84 7.48 8.83 6.37
N THR A 85 7.24 7.98 5.39
CA THR A 85 7.00 6.56 5.56
C THR A 85 7.95 5.77 4.66
N LEU A 86 8.63 4.78 5.23
CA LEU A 86 9.35 3.77 4.47
C LEU A 86 8.39 2.63 4.14
N LEU A 87 8.28 2.31 2.86
CA LEU A 87 7.46 1.24 2.34
C LEU A 87 8.37 0.13 1.82
N ARG A 88 8.14 -1.11 2.26
CA ARG A 88 8.71 -2.32 1.66
C ARG A 88 7.61 -3.05 0.91
N GLN A 89 7.65 -2.97 -0.41
CA GLN A 89 6.79 -3.74 -1.30
C GLN A 89 7.49 -5.06 -1.64
N GLN A 90 6.76 -6.17 -1.60
CA GLN A 90 7.26 -7.45 -2.10
C GLN A 90 6.21 -8.08 -3.02
N VAL A 91 6.64 -8.55 -4.19
CA VAL A 91 5.79 -9.27 -5.14
C VAL A 91 6.43 -10.63 -5.40
N LEU A 92 5.71 -11.69 -5.06
CA LEU A 92 6.07 -13.08 -5.32
C LEU A 92 5.25 -13.56 -6.51
N ILE A 93 5.94 -14.00 -7.56
CA ILE A 93 5.36 -14.58 -8.77
C ILE A 93 5.87 -16.01 -8.87
N GLY A 94 4.96 -16.97 -9.00
CA GLY A 94 5.28 -18.38 -9.21
C GLY A 94 4.57 -18.93 -10.44
N ASP A 95 5.17 -19.96 -11.05
CA ASP A 95 4.60 -20.69 -12.19
C ASP A 95 3.36 -21.53 -11.83
N ASP A 96 3.05 -21.63 -10.54
CA ASP A 96 1.84 -22.24 -9.99
C ASP A 96 0.59 -21.34 -10.15
N GLY A 97 0.76 -20.12 -10.66
CA GLY A 97 -0.33 -19.16 -10.85
C GLY A 97 -0.79 -18.49 -9.55
N GLU A 98 -0.18 -18.83 -8.41
CA GLU A 98 -0.47 -18.25 -7.10
C GLU A 98 0.53 -17.13 -6.77
N GLY A 99 0.30 -15.94 -7.35
CA GLY A 99 1.05 -14.75 -6.98
C GLY A 99 0.64 -14.21 -5.60
N SER A 100 1.57 -13.54 -4.90
CA SER A 100 1.23 -12.73 -3.73
C SER A 100 1.93 -11.39 -3.74
N ALA A 101 1.24 -10.36 -3.28
CA ALA A 101 1.80 -9.05 -3.04
C ALA A 101 1.74 -8.72 -1.54
N SER A 102 2.75 -8.03 -1.05
CA SER A 102 2.76 -7.49 0.30
C SER A 102 3.36 -6.10 0.34
N LEU A 103 2.88 -5.32 1.30
CA LEU A 103 3.38 -3.99 1.59
C LEU A 103 3.51 -3.86 3.10
N ALA A 104 4.69 -3.53 3.59
CA ALA A 104 4.92 -3.18 4.99
C ALA A 104 5.37 -1.74 5.08
N ALA A 105 4.84 -1.00 6.06
CA ALA A 105 5.11 0.42 6.22
C ALA A 105 5.75 0.69 7.58
N TRP A 106 6.77 1.55 7.62
CA TRP A 106 7.40 2.06 8.85
C TRP A 106 7.39 3.57 8.83
N GLN A 107 7.20 4.18 9.99
CA GLN A 107 7.46 5.62 10.13
C GLN A 107 8.97 5.89 10.03
N MET A 108 9.31 7.05 9.47
CA MET A 108 10.68 7.53 9.36
C MET A 108 10.86 8.84 10.13
N GLY A 109 10.97 8.73 11.45
CA GLY A 109 11.37 9.81 12.35
C GLY A 109 12.75 9.60 12.98
N SER A 110 13.15 8.35 13.21
CA SER A 110 14.45 8.00 13.82
C SER A 110 14.90 6.59 13.41
N PRO A 111 16.21 6.25 13.47
CA PRO A 111 16.69 4.89 13.18
C PRO A 111 16.02 3.81 14.04
N GLY A 112 15.67 4.14 15.28
CA GLY A 112 14.98 3.22 16.20
C GLY A 112 13.58 2.79 15.72
N GLU A 113 12.92 3.57 14.87
CA GLU A 113 11.59 3.21 14.33
C GLU A 113 11.63 2.02 13.37
N LEU A 114 12.74 1.85 12.64
CA LEU A 114 12.90 0.70 11.74
C LEU A 114 13.10 -0.63 12.50
N ARG A 115 13.46 -0.56 13.79
CA ARG A 115 13.56 -1.75 14.66
C ARG A 115 12.19 -2.15 15.22
N LYS A 116 11.20 -1.27 15.16
CA LYS A 116 9.83 -1.57 15.59
C LYS A 116 9.10 -2.36 14.50
N PRO A 117 8.05 -3.11 14.84
CA PRO A 117 7.12 -3.66 13.86
C PRO A 117 6.58 -2.58 12.93
N PRO A 118 6.24 -2.92 11.67
CA PRO A 118 5.63 -1.98 10.76
C PRO A 118 4.31 -1.44 11.31
N ILE A 119 3.97 -0.18 10.99
CA ILE A 119 2.71 0.45 11.39
C ILE A 119 1.49 -0.30 10.85
N TYR A 120 1.62 -0.87 9.64
CA TYR A 120 0.68 -1.81 9.07
C TYR A 120 1.41 -2.72 8.08
N ALA A 121 0.82 -3.89 7.81
CA ALA A 121 1.30 -4.80 6.79
C ALA A 121 0.11 -5.38 6.01
N ILE A 122 0.16 -5.25 4.69
CA ILE A 122 -0.81 -5.80 3.75
C ILE A 122 -0.19 -7.07 3.17
N ARG A 123 -0.96 -8.15 3.07
CA ARG A 123 -0.58 -9.35 2.33
C ARG A 123 -1.80 -9.92 1.63
N VAL A 124 -1.74 -9.97 0.30
CA VAL A 124 -2.87 -10.36 -0.54
C VAL A 124 -2.41 -11.23 -1.71
N LYS A 125 -3.30 -12.09 -2.21
CA LYS A 125 -3.05 -12.83 -3.45
C LYS A 125 -3.16 -11.85 -4.62
N ALA A 126 -2.08 -11.68 -5.37
CA ALA A 126 -2.00 -10.76 -6.51
C ALA A 126 -0.81 -11.13 -7.40
N HIS A 127 -0.95 -10.91 -8.71
CA HIS A 127 0.10 -11.18 -9.70
C HIS A 127 1.01 -9.97 -9.91
N SER A 128 0.50 -8.77 -9.62
CA SER A 128 1.27 -7.53 -9.70
C SER A 128 0.88 -6.60 -8.53
N ALA A 129 1.81 -5.70 -8.19
CA ALA A 129 1.53 -4.61 -7.28
C ALA A 129 2.37 -3.38 -7.60
N SER A 130 1.83 -2.20 -7.32
CA SER A 130 2.48 -0.92 -7.56
C SER A 130 2.05 0.14 -6.56
N LEU A 131 2.90 1.13 -6.37
CA LEU A 131 2.57 2.37 -5.67
C LEU A 131 2.16 3.40 -6.72
N GLY A 132 0.97 3.99 -6.58
CA GLY A 132 0.46 5.01 -7.49
C GLY A 132 0.74 6.44 -7.01
N ASP A 133 0.77 7.38 -7.95
CA ASP A 133 0.88 8.83 -7.69
C ASP A 133 -0.38 9.43 -7.00
N ASP A 134 -1.39 8.60 -6.82
CA ASP A 134 -2.64 8.86 -6.11
C ASP A 134 -2.54 8.51 -4.60
N PHE A 135 -1.34 8.21 -4.12
CA PHE A 135 -1.05 7.80 -2.75
C PHE A 135 -1.80 6.53 -2.33
N MET A 136 -2.01 5.61 -3.28
CA MET A 136 -2.60 4.30 -3.03
C MET A 136 -1.62 3.19 -3.40
N PHE A 137 -1.75 2.07 -2.69
CA PHE A 137 -1.12 0.81 -3.05
C PHE A 137 -2.10 0.01 -3.89
N TRP A 138 -1.70 -0.32 -5.11
CA TRP A 138 -2.50 -1.05 -6.07
C TRP A 138 -2.01 -2.49 -6.19
N THR A 139 -2.93 -3.44 -6.12
CA THR A 139 -2.65 -4.84 -6.42
C THR A 139 -3.57 -5.32 -7.53
N GLU A 140 -3.13 -6.27 -8.35
CA GLU A 140 -3.94 -6.82 -9.43
C GLU A 140 -4.03 -8.34 -9.34
N LYS A 141 -5.26 -8.86 -9.48
CA LYS A 141 -5.54 -10.30 -9.51
C LYS A 141 -6.62 -10.57 -10.54
N GLY A 142 -6.29 -11.33 -11.58
CA GLY A 142 -7.26 -11.73 -12.61
C GLY A 142 -7.93 -10.54 -13.32
N GLY A 143 -7.18 -9.46 -13.58
CA GLY A 143 -7.66 -8.24 -14.21
C GLY A 143 -8.39 -7.26 -13.27
N ARG A 144 -8.81 -7.70 -12.09
CA ARG A 144 -9.34 -6.81 -11.04
C ARG A 144 -8.19 -6.15 -10.30
N ARG A 145 -8.25 -4.82 -10.21
CA ARG A 145 -7.33 -4.01 -9.40
C ARG A 145 -7.97 -3.68 -8.06
N THR A 146 -7.18 -3.69 -7.01
CA THR A 146 -7.62 -3.35 -5.66
C THR A 146 -6.73 -2.24 -5.11
N ALA A 147 -7.35 -1.21 -4.54
CA ALA A 147 -6.68 -0.07 -3.92
C ALA A 147 -6.65 -0.21 -2.40
N TYR A 148 -5.49 0.05 -1.82
CA TYR A 148 -5.28 0.15 -0.39
C TYR A 148 -4.73 1.54 0.00
N SER A 149 -5.10 2.00 1.18
CA SER A 149 -4.60 3.25 1.74
C SER A 149 -3.14 3.14 2.13
N LEU A 150 -2.29 4.06 1.67
CA LEU A 150 -0.92 4.17 2.18
C LEU A 150 -0.85 4.78 3.59
N ALA A 151 -1.93 5.39 4.07
CA ALA A 151 -1.95 6.00 5.39
C ALA A 151 -2.20 4.98 6.51
N SER A 152 -3.09 4.00 6.26
CA SER A 152 -3.54 3.03 7.26
C SER A 152 -3.34 1.57 6.87
N GLY A 153 -3.17 1.28 5.58
CA GLY A 153 -3.18 -0.08 5.07
C GLY A 153 -4.56 -0.65 4.77
N ASP A 154 -5.62 0.12 5.03
CA ASP A 154 -7.00 -0.33 4.84
C ASP A 154 -7.33 -0.55 3.36
N TRP A 155 -8.15 -1.54 3.09
CA TRP A 155 -8.76 -1.72 1.77
C TRP A 155 -9.69 -0.54 1.47
N LEU A 156 -9.53 0.06 0.31
CA LEU A 156 -10.35 1.20 -0.12
C LEU A 156 -11.45 0.74 -1.07
N PHE A 157 -11.11 0.12 -2.19
CA PHE A 157 -12.08 -0.35 -3.19
C PHE A 157 -11.44 -1.23 -4.23
N ASP A 158 -12.28 -1.95 -4.96
CA ASP A 158 -11.91 -2.68 -6.17
C ASP A 158 -12.28 -1.87 -7.42
N ALA A 159 -11.55 -2.15 -8.51
CA ALA A 159 -11.74 -1.57 -9.82
C ALA A 159 -11.51 -2.64 -10.89
N ASP A 160 -12.56 -2.98 -11.63
CA ASP A 160 -12.49 -3.89 -12.78
C ASP A 160 -12.18 -3.15 -14.08
N LEU A 161 -12.29 -1.83 -14.06
CA LEU A 161 -12.00 -0.93 -15.17
C LEU A 161 -11.00 0.16 -14.77
N PRO A 162 -10.34 0.82 -15.73
CA PRO A 162 -9.47 1.96 -15.44
C PRO A 162 -10.20 3.04 -14.63
N VAL A 163 -9.60 3.45 -13.51
CA VAL A 163 -10.11 4.55 -12.69
C VAL A 163 -10.02 5.89 -13.42
N VAL A 164 -10.94 6.79 -13.10
CA VAL A 164 -10.97 8.13 -13.70
C VAL A 164 -10.57 9.16 -12.65
N PRO A 165 -9.37 9.76 -12.75
CA PRO A 165 -8.94 10.83 -11.88
C PRO A 165 -9.48 12.19 -12.36
N PHE A 166 -9.76 13.08 -11.42
CA PHE A 166 -10.11 14.48 -11.70
C PHE A 166 -9.76 15.38 -10.49
N VAL A 167 -9.64 16.69 -10.72
CA VAL A 167 -9.09 17.63 -9.73
C VAL A 167 -10.05 18.80 -9.52
N PHE A 168 -10.53 19.02 -8.29
CA PHE A 168 -11.28 20.23 -7.93
C PHE A 168 -10.34 21.36 -7.55
N GLU A 169 -10.71 22.60 -7.82
CA GLU A 169 -10.04 23.76 -7.22
C GLU A 169 -10.38 23.79 -5.72
N PRO A 170 -9.41 23.97 -4.79
CA PRO A 170 -7.97 24.23 -4.96
C PRO A 170 -7.10 22.95 -4.94
N GLU A 171 -7.01 22.22 -6.05
CA GLU A 171 -6.21 20.99 -6.25
C GLU A 171 -6.63 19.72 -5.46
N ALA A 172 -7.88 19.64 -5.02
CA ALA A 172 -8.40 18.44 -4.40
C ALA A 172 -8.59 17.32 -5.44
N ARG A 173 -7.61 16.40 -5.51
CA ARG A 173 -7.65 15.19 -6.35
C ARG A 173 -8.77 14.26 -5.89
N ARG A 174 -9.50 13.74 -6.86
CA ARG A 174 -10.59 12.79 -6.69
C ARG A 174 -10.50 11.73 -7.77
N LEU A 175 -11.12 10.61 -7.48
CA LEU A 175 -11.16 9.49 -8.40
C LEU A 175 -12.49 8.78 -8.31
N ALA A 176 -12.93 8.28 -9.46
CA ALA A 176 -14.06 7.39 -9.56
C ALA A 176 -13.59 6.04 -10.10
N ALA A 177 -14.00 4.97 -9.44
CA ALA A 177 -13.68 3.60 -9.77
C ALA A 177 -14.98 2.82 -10.01
N LEU A 178 -14.90 1.84 -10.93
CA LEU A 178 -16.00 0.94 -11.22
C LEU A 178 -15.54 -0.50 -11.02
N ALA A 179 -16.29 -1.24 -10.21
CA ALA A 179 -16.19 -2.68 -10.12
C ALA A 179 -17.53 -3.31 -10.51
N GLN A 180 -17.49 -4.51 -11.08
CA GLN A 180 -18.66 -5.36 -11.20
C GLN A 180 -19.16 -5.73 -9.80
N ALA A 181 -20.48 -5.80 -9.65
CA ALA A 181 -21.07 -6.20 -8.38
C ALA A 181 -20.65 -7.63 -7.99
N ASP A 182 -20.11 -7.77 -6.79
CA ASP A 182 -19.76 -9.07 -6.20
C ASP A 182 -21.00 -9.94 -5.98
N GLU A 183 -20.79 -11.22 -5.68
CA GLU A 183 -21.84 -12.24 -5.55
C GLU A 183 -22.99 -11.79 -4.64
N GLU A 184 -22.67 -11.20 -3.48
CA GLU A 184 -23.64 -10.69 -2.50
C GLU A 184 -24.61 -9.65 -3.09
N TYR A 185 -24.09 -8.71 -3.88
CA TYR A 185 -24.89 -7.65 -4.50
C TYR A 185 -25.57 -8.14 -5.76
N SER A 186 -24.89 -9.01 -6.51
CA SER A 186 -25.41 -9.55 -7.76
C SER A 186 -26.67 -10.39 -7.57
N ALA A 187 -26.76 -11.14 -6.46
CA ALA A 187 -27.96 -11.89 -6.07
C ALA A 187 -29.19 -10.99 -5.85
N LYS A 188 -28.98 -9.69 -5.58
CA LYS A 188 -30.00 -8.68 -5.34
C LYS A 188 -30.25 -7.77 -6.56
N GLY A 189 -29.82 -8.18 -7.75
CA GLY A 189 -29.92 -7.40 -8.99
C GLY A 189 -28.79 -6.38 -9.19
N GLY A 190 -27.70 -6.50 -8.43
CA GLY A 190 -26.54 -5.62 -8.52
C GLY A 190 -25.80 -5.78 -9.83
N VAL A 191 -25.51 -4.65 -10.48
CA VAL A 191 -24.80 -4.56 -11.74
C VAL A 191 -23.34 -4.17 -11.50
N ALA A 192 -23.14 -3.02 -10.85
CA ALA A 192 -21.81 -2.47 -10.63
C ALA A 192 -21.75 -1.70 -9.32
N VAL A 193 -20.55 -1.56 -8.78
CA VAL A 193 -20.21 -0.72 -7.65
C VAL A 193 -19.42 0.47 -8.18
N ILE A 194 -19.96 1.68 -8.00
CA ILE A 194 -19.27 2.93 -8.29
C ILE A 194 -18.70 3.44 -6.97
N THR A 195 -17.38 3.58 -6.90
CA THR A 195 -16.70 4.16 -5.74
C THR A 195 -16.16 5.54 -6.10
N TYR A 196 -16.48 6.51 -5.25
CA TYR A 196 -15.90 7.84 -5.27
C TYR A 196 -14.96 8.02 -4.08
N ALA A 197 -13.72 8.40 -4.36
CA ALA A 197 -12.68 8.45 -3.37
C ALA A 197 -11.76 9.66 -3.52
N ALA A 198 -11.07 9.95 -2.42
CA ALA A 198 -9.94 10.86 -2.36
C ALA A 198 -8.66 10.03 -2.07
N PRO A 199 -7.46 10.61 -2.22
CA PRO A 199 -6.23 9.95 -1.80
C PRO A 199 -6.35 9.42 -0.36
N GLY A 200 -6.21 8.10 -0.20
CA GLY A 200 -6.22 7.42 1.09
C GLY A 200 -7.59 7.22 1.77
N ARG A 201 -8.72 7.59 1.15
CA ARG A 201 -10.06 7.34 1.73
C ARG A 201 -11.20 7.26 0.72
N VAL A 202 -12.19 6.42 1.03
CA VAL A 202 -13.47 6.39 0.30
C VAL A 202 -14.38 7.51 0.80
N LEU A 203 -14.96 8.26 -0.13
CA LEU A 203 -15.95 9.32 0.17
C LEU A 203 -17.37 8.79 0.08
N ARG A 204 -17.66 8.06 -1.01
CA ARG A 204 -18.98 7.47 -1.25
C ARG A 204 -18.83 6.19 -2.06
N ARG A 205 -19.68 5.21 -1.75
CA ARG A 205 -19.83 4.01 -2.56
C ARG A 205 -21.31 3.79 -2.84
N VAL A 206 -21.62 3.45 -4.08
CA VAL A 206 -22.98 3.14 -4.50
C VAL A 206 -23.02 1.89 -5.36
N VAL A 207 -24.07 1.09 -5.18
CA VAL A 207 -24.38 -0.02 -6.08
C VAL A 207 -25.43 0.43 -7.07
N LEU A 208 -25.16 0.21 -8.35
CA LEU A 208 -26.15 0.24 -9.40
C LEU A 208 -26.92 -1.07 -9.41
N LEU A 209 -28.23 -0.99 -9.18
CA LEU A 209 -29.14 -2.14 -9.23
C LEU A 209 -30.05 -2.00 -10.45
N ALA A 210 -30.40 -3.13 -11.05
CA ALA A 210 -31.55 -3.23 -11.94
C ALA A 210 -32.71 -3.92 -11.23
N ASP A 211 -33.94 -3.52 -11.54
CA ASP A 211 -35.13 -4.11 -10.94
C ASP A 211 -35.40 -5.54 -11.43
N ASP A 212 -34.91 -5.87 -12.64
CA ASP A 212 -35.01 -7.19 -13.26
C ASP A 212 -33.64 -7.91 -13.27
N SER A 213 -33.63 -9.18 -12.85
CA SER A 213 -32.43 -10.01 -12.76
C SER A 213 -31.84 -10.38 -14.11
N ILE A 214 -32.69 -10.56 -15.13
CA ILE A 214 -32.24 -10.84 -16.50
C ILE A 214 -31.50 -9.62 -17.04
N ARG A 215 -32.11 -8.44 -16.92
CA ARG A 215 -31.47 -7.18 -17.28
C ARG A 215 -30.19 -6.92 -16.49
N ALA A 216 -30.18 -7.20 -15.18
CA ALA A 216 -28.96 -7.07 -14.37
C ALA A 216 -27.82 -7.94 -14.90
N SER A 217 -28.14 -9.18 -15.31
CA SER A 217 -27.16 -10.10 -15.91
C SER A 217 -26.61 -9.57 -17.24
N MET A 218 -27.49 -9.09 -18.14
CA MET A 218 -27.08 -8.53 -19.43
C MET A 218 -26.20 -7.28 -19.27
N LEU A 219 -26.55 -6.38 -18.34
CA LEU A 219 -25.75 -5.19 -18.07
C LEU A 219 -24.38 -5.53 -17.47
N ARG A 220 -24.30 -6.53 -16.58
CA ARG A 220 -23.01 -7.03 -16.07
C ARG A 220 -22.13 -7.59 -17.17
N ALA A 221 -22.70 -8.40 -18.06
CA ALA A 221 -21.96 -9.01 -19.16
C ALA A 221 -21.38 -7.97 -20.14
N THR A 222 -22.02 -6.80 -20.25
CA THR A 222 -21.57 -5.72 -21.13
C THR A 222 -20.68 -4.69 -20.42
N LEU A 223 -20.58 -4.73 -19.09
CA LEU A 223 -19.83 -3.76 -18.29
C LEU A 223 -18.33 -3.73 -18.64
N SER A 224 -17.75 -4.89 -18.95
CA SER A 224 -16.33 -5.01 -19.35
C SER A 224 -16.01 -4.29 -20.67
N ALA A 225 -17.01 -4.02 -21.51
CA ALA A 225 -16.87 -3.27 -22.76
C ALA A 225 -17.13 -1.76 -22.57
N THR A 226 -17.48 -1.34 -21.36
CA THR A 226 -17.74 0.08 -21.04
C THR A 226 -16.53 0.72 -20.39
N LYS A 227 -16.51 2.05 -20.35
CA LYS A 227 -15.50 2.81 -19.61
C LYS A 227 -16.19 3.93 -18.86
N LEU A 228 -15.78 4.16 -17.62
CA LEU A 228 -16.22 5.32 -16.86
C LEU A 228 -15.64 6.60 -17.49
N VAL A 229 -16.45 7.65 -17.60
CA VAL A 229 -16.06 8.93 -18.18
C VAL A 229 -16.42 10.06 -17.21
N THR A 230 -15.65 11.15 -17.25
CA THR A 230 -15.96 12.37 -16.49
C THR A 230 -15.96 13.58 -17.40
N TYR A 231 -16.93 14.47 -17.23
CA TYR A 231 -17.01 15.76 -17.93
C TYR A 231 -17.70 16.81 -17.06
N THR A 232 -17.82 18.04 -17.57
CA THR A 232 -18.56 19.13 -16.92
C THR A 232 -19.86 19.38 -17.67
N ASP A 233 -20.96 19.47 -16.96
CA ASP A 233 -22.32 19.71 -17.42
C ASP A 233 -23.02 20.68 -16.47
N ASP A 234 -23.21 21.92 -16.94
CA ASP A 234 -23.82 22.98 -16.15
C ASP A 234 -25.28 22.69 -15.78
N ALA A 235 -26.02 21.96 -16.63
CA ALA A 235 -27.41 21.61 -16.36
C ALA A 235 -27.54 20.62 -15.18
N LEU A 236 -26.52 19.78 -14.99
CA LEU A 236 -26.42 18.83 -13.90
C LEU A 236 -25.66 19.37 -12.67
N GLY A 237 -25.26 20.64 -12.70
CA GLY A 237 -24.61 21.32 -11.57
C GLY A 237 -23.10 21.16 -11.54
N GLY A 238 -22.46 20.96 -12.69
CA GLY A 238 -21.01 20.96 -12.85
C GLY A 238 -20.50 19.58 -13.24
N ARG A 239 -19.57 19.02 -12.47
CA ARG A 239 -18.88 17.78 -12.89
C ARG A 239 -19.79 16.57 -12.77
N VAL A 240 -19.66 15.66 -13.72
CA VAL A 240 -20.46 14.44 -13.82
C VAL A 240 -19.55 13.25 -14.05
N VAL A 241 -19.83 12.17 -13.33
CA VAL A 241 -19.33 10.83 -13.62
C VAL A 241 -20.41 10.12 -14.44
N GLU A 242 -20.04 9.66 -15.64
CA GLU A 242 -20.91 8.93 -16.54
C GLU A 242 -20.44 7.48 -16.72
N LEU A 243 -21.38 6.56 -16.58
CA LEU A 243 -21.25 5.17 -16.97
C LEU A 243 -22.14 4.92 -18.19
N PRO A 244 -21.58 4.85 -19.41
CA PRO A 244 -22.33 4.54 -20.61
C PRO A 244 -22.72 3.06 -20.59
N LEU A 245 -24.02 2.76 -20.59
CA LEU A 245 -24.54 1.40 -20.69
C LEU A 245 -25.36 1.25 -21.97
N GLY A 246 -25.50 0.02 -22.46
CA GLY A 246 -26.34 -0.27 -23.64
C GLY A 246 -27.80 0.15 -23.50
N SER A 247 -28.31 0.28 -22.27
CA SER A 247 -29.68 0.75 -21.99
C SER A 247 -29.81 2.27 -21.77
N GLY A 248 -28.74 3.04 -22.01
CA GLY A 248 -28.65 4.46 -21.67
C GLY A 248 -27.61 4.72 -20.58
N ALA A 249 -27.12 5.95 -20.51
CA ALA A 249 -26.05 6.33 -19.59
C ALA A 249 -26.56 6.58 -18.16
N VAL A 250 -25.81 6.09 -17.17
CA VAL A 250 -25.98 6.51 -15.77
C VAL A 250 -25.07 7.71 -15.52
N ARG A 251 -25.66 8.86 -15.18
CA ARG A 251 -24.95 10.12 -14.96
C ARG A 251 -25.13 10.56 -13.53
N ILE A 252 -24.02 10.75 -12.81
CA ILE A 252 -24.03 11.13 -11.40
C ILE A 252 -23.23 12.41 -11.26
N PRO A 253 -23.86 13.54 -10.89
CA PRO A 253 -23.13 14.77 -10.58
C PRO A 253 -22.24 14.56 -9.36
N VAL A 254 -21.06 15.19 -9.38
CA VAL A 254 -20.04 15.00 -8.34
C VAL A 254 -19.63 16.33 -7.74
N GLY A 255 -19.73 16.40 -6.41
CA GLY A 255 -19.22 17.51 -5.62
C GLY A 255 -17.85 17.20 -5.03
N LEU A 256 -17.29 18.18 -4.33
CA LEU A 256 -15.96 18.05 -3.71
C LEU A 256 -15.86 16.85 -2.75
N ASN A 257 -16.93 16.54 -2.01
CA ASN A 257 -16.91 15.52 -0.96
C ASN A 257 -17.95 14.41 -1.15
N ASP A 258 -18.75 14.46 -2.21
CA ASP A 258 -19.85 13.51 -2.39
C ASP A 258 -20.26 13.29 -3.86
N LEU A 259 -20.96 12.17 -4.10
CA LEU A 259 -21.77 11.92 -5.29
C LEU A 259 -23.19 12.44 -5.03
N ASP A 260 -23.70 13.33 -5.87
CA ASP A 260 -25.08 13.82 -5.75
C ASP A 260 -26.06 12.83 -6.37
N LEU A 261 -26.50 11.88 -5.56
CA LEU A 261 -27.43 10.84 -5.97
C LEU A 261 -28.86 11.37 -6.19
N ARG A 262 -29.19 12.55 -5.67
CA ARG A 262 -30.53 13.15 -5.83
C ARG A 262 -30.70 13.75 -7.22
N ARG A 263 -29.60 14.19 -7.82
CA ARG A 263 -29.55 14.72 -9.20
C ARG A 263 -29.04 13.70 -10.21
N ALA A 264 -28.84 12.45 -9.80
CA ALA A 264 -28.41 11.40 -10.71
C ALA A 264 -29.51 11.11 -11.75
N VAL A 265 -29.09 10.98 -13.01
CA VAL A 265 -29.95 10.60 -14.13
C VAL A 265 -29.66 9.14 -14.47
N LEU A 266 -30.70 8.31 -14.41
CA LEU A 266 -30.61 6.88 -14.64
C LEU A 266 -31.60 6.44 -15.72
N PRO A 267 -31.22 5.43 -16.54
CA PRO A 267 -32.18 4.71 -17.36
C PRO A 267 -33.33 4.14 -16.52
N ALA A 268 -34.53 4.07 -17.10
CA ALA A 268 -35.68 3.48 -16.44
C ALA A 268 -35.37 2.05 -15.94
N GLY A 269 -35.85 1.70 -14.76
CA GLY A 269 -35.64 0.38 -14.14
C GLY A 269 -34.26 0.16 -13.52
N LEU A 270 -33.45 1.23 -13.38
CA LEU A 270 -32.20 1.24 -12.62
C LEU A 270 -32.31 2.15 -11.40
N ARG A 271 -31.60 1.80 -10.34
CA ARG A 271 -31.53 2.58 -9.09
C ARG A 271 -30.14 2.54 -8.48
N LEU A 272 -29.79 3.59 -7.74
CA LEU A 272 -28.55 3.67 -6.96
C LEU A 272 -28.86 3.47 -5.48
N ILE A 273 -28.12 2.59 -4.84
CA ILE A 273 -28.18 2.40 -3.38
C ILE A 273 -26.83 2.68 -2.77
N VAL A 274 -26.81 3.52 -1.74
CA VAL A 274 -25.60 3.83 -0.97
C VAL A 274 -25.16 2.59 -0.21
N LEU A 275 -23.90 2.21 -0.39
CA LEU A 275 -23.25 1.26 0.50
C LEU A 275 -22.65 2.01 1.68
N GLN A 276 -22.88 1.47 2.87
CA GLN A 276 -22.09 1.89 4.02
C GLN A 276 -20.62 1.52 3.75
N PRO A 277 -19.68 2.44 3.95
CA PRO A 277 -18.27 2.07 3.95
C PRO A 277 -18.09 0.96 4.98
N TRP A 278 -17.37 -0.10 4.62
CA TRP A 278 -16.98 -1.11 5.60
C TRP A 278 -16.11 -0.38 6.62
N GLY A 279 -16.60 -0.34 7.87
CA GLY A 279 -15.88 0.20 9.02
C GLY A 279 -15.03 -0.87 9.66
#